data_AF-A0A7W1AS34-F1
#
_entry.id   AF-A0A7W1AS34-F1
#
_cell.length_a   1.000
_cell.length_b   1.000
_cell.length_c   1.000
_cell.angle_alpha   90.00
_cell.angle_beta   90.00
_cell.angle_gamma   90.00
#
_symmetry.space_group_name_H-M   'P 1'
#
loop_
_entity.id
_entity.type
_entity.pdbx_description
1 polymer ?
#
loop_
_entity_poly.entity_id
_entity_poly.type
_entity_poly.pdbx_seq_one_letter_code
_entity_poly.pdbx_strand_id
1 'polypeptide(L)'
;MTGHTEEHEHFAGSNKLFTSIWIWLVLLTLVEIVLAYRPMAIHFMLTILLGLSIIKAALIVAYFMHLKFERLSLILTIVPMLVICICLLFVFFPDSFRSHALRYEFKETPPQPAMESH
;
A
#
# COMPACT_ATOMS: atom_id res chain seq x y z
N MET A 1 -12.74 35.49 -43.11
CA MET A 1 -13.42 34.45 -42.31
C MET A 1 -12.37 33.85 -41.39
N THR A 2 -12.56 34.00 -40.09
CA THR A 2 -11.71 33.51 -39.00
C THR A 2 -11.62 31.99 -38.99
N GLY A 3 -10.44 31.46 -38.68
CA GLY A 3 -10.23 30.03 -38.43
C GLY A 3 -8.82 29.76 -37.92
N HIS A 4 -8.47 30.31 -36.75
CA HIS A 4 -7.30 29.85 -36.00
C HIS A 4 -7.54 28.37 -35.63
N THR A 5 -6.82 27.45 -36.27
CA THR A 5 -6.89 26.00 -36.00
C THR A 5 -5.50 25.48 -35.64
N GLU A 6 -4.77 26.20 -34.79
CA GLU A 6 -3.38 25.83 -34.46
C GLU A 6 -3.06 26.09 -32.98
N GLU A 7 -3.88 25.60 -32.04
CA GLU A 7 -3.55 25.62 -30.59
C GLU A 7 -3.90 24.32 -29.86
N HIS A 8 -3.69 23.15 -30.48
CA HIS A 8 -4.00 21.84 -29.87
C HIS A 8 -2.82 20.84 -29.82
N GLU A 9 -1.57 21.26 -30.04
CA GLU A 9 -0.42 20.34 -30.04
C GLU A 9 0.49 20.39 -28.80
N HIS A 10 0.37 21.40 -27.93
CA HIS A 10 1.24 21.55 -26.76
C HIS A 10 0.76 20.86 -25.46
N PHE A 11 -0.43 20.25 -25.45
CA PHE A 11 -1.00 19.56 -24.26
C PHE A 11 -0.90 18.03 -24.33
N ALA A 12 -0.65 17.45 -25.51
CA ALA A 12 -0.68 16.00 -25.72
C ALA A 12 0.47 15.24 -25.01
N GLY A 13 1.61 15.89 -24.75
CA GLY A 13 2.77 15.28 -24.08
C GLY A 13 2.53 14.92 -22.60
N SER A 14 1.79 15.76 -21.88
CA SER A 14 1.52 15.57 -20.44
C SER A 14 0.46 14.48 -20.20
N ASN A 15 -0.58 14.46 -21.04
CA ASN A 15 -1.70 13.51 -20.91
C ASN A 15 -1.28 12.06 -21.10
N LYS A 16 -0.30 11.81 -21.98
CA LYS A 16 0.25 10.47 -22.21
C LYS A 16 0.95 9.91 -20.98
N LEU A 17 1.69 10.73 -20.24
CA LEU A 17 2.35 10.31 -19.00
C LEU A 17 1.30 10.02 -17.92
N PHE A 18 0.34 10.92 -17.72
CA PHE A 18 -0.76 10.73 -16.78
C PHE A 18 -1.54 9.43 -17.06
N THR A 19 -1.88 9.18 -18.33
CA THR A 19 -2.59 7.98 -18.75
C THR A 19 -1.74 6.72 -18.56
N SER A 20 -0.43 6.78 -18.86
CA SER A 20 0.50 5.66 -18.65
C SER A 20 0.61 5.27 -17.19
N ILE A 21 0.76 6.25 -16.28
CA ILE A 21 0.80 6.03 -14.84
C ILE A 21 -0.53 5.45 -14.35
N TRP A 22 -1.64 6.00 -14.82
CA TRP A 22 -2.97 5.51 -14.48
C TRP A 22 -3.15 4.03 -14.85
N ILE A 23 -2.72 3.62 -16.05
CA ILE A 23 -2.74 2.21 -16.47
C ILE A 23 -1.86 1.36 -15.54
N TRP A 24 -0.66 1.83 -15.20
CA TRP A 24 0.25 1.12 -14.30
C TRP A 24 -0.33 0.94 -12.89
N LEU A 25 -0.99 1.98 -12.36
CA LEU A 25 -1.66 1.93 -11.07
C LEU A 25 -2.84 0.96 -11.07
N VAL A 26 -3.64 0.98 -12.12
CA VAL A 26 -4.75 0.02 -12.29
C VAL A 26 -4.21 -1.40 -12.37
N LEU A 27 -3.14 -1.64 -13.13
CA LEU A 27 -2.51 -2.95 -13.24
C LEU A 27 -1.99 -3.46 -11.89
N LEU A 28 -1.27 -2.62 -11.14
CA LEU A 28 -0.80 -2.97 -9.79
C LEU A 28 -1.97 -3.27 -8.85
N THR A 29 -3.08 -2.54 -8.95
CA THR A 29 -4.29 -2.79 -8.16
C THR A 29 -4.95 -4.11 -8.52
N LEU A 30 -5.00 -4.43 -9.81
CA LEU A 30 -5.54 -5.71 -10.27
C LEU A 30 -4.71 -6.88 -9.71
N VAL A 31 -3.38 -6.76 -9.73
CA VAL A 31 -2.48 -7.76 -9.16
C VAL A 31 -2.72 -7.91 -7.65
N GLU A 32 -2.82 -6.80 -6.89
CA GLU A 32 -3.17 -6.86 -5.46
C GLU A 32 -4.46 -7.62 -5.22
N ILE A 33 -5.51 -7.31 -5.97
CA ILE A 33 -6.82 -7.94 -5.83
C ILE A 33 -6.71 -9.45 -6.10
N VAL A 34 -6.07 -9.86 -7.21
CA VAL A 34 -5.88 -11.27 -7.54
C VAL A 34 -5.10 -12.00 -6.44
N LEU A 35 -4.08 -11.36 -5.87
CA LEU A 35 -3.31 -11.92 -4.78
C LEU A 35 -4.13 -12.01 -3.48
N ALA A 36 -4.97 -11.02 -3.19
CA ALA A 36 -5.85 -11.00 -2.03
C ALA A 36 -6.93 -12.10 -2.09
N TYR A 37 -7.39 -12.47 -3.29
CA TYR A 37 -8.33 -13.58 -3.48
C TYR A 37 -7.71 -14.97 -3.34
N ARG A 38 -6.37 -15.08 -3.35
CA ARG A 38 -5.70 -16.38 -3.14
C ARG A 38 -5.65 -16.69 -1.64
N PRO A 39 -6.07 -17.89 -1.22
CA PRO A 39 -5.94 -18.30 0.18
C PRO A 39 -4.46 -18.51 0.51
N MET A 40 -3.84 -17.49 1.10
CA MET A 40 -2.47 -17.50 1.60
C MET A 40 -2.47 -17.16 3.10
N ALA A 41 -1.38 -17.47 3.80
CA ALA A 41 -1.22 -17.06 5.17
C ALA A 41 -1.33 -15.53 5.30
N ILE A 42 -2.12 -15.07 6.27
CA ILE A 42 -2.47 -13.65 6.47
C ILE A 42 -1.22 -12.75 6.48
N HIS A 43 -0.12 -13.23 7.07
CA HIS A 43 1.14 -12.49 7.16
C HIS A 43 1.76 -12.23 5.78
N PHE A 44 1.81 -13.24 4.92
CA PHE A 44 2.35 -13.10 3.56
C PHE A 44 1.44 -12.23 2.68
N MET A 45 0.12 -12.41 2.81
CA MET A 45 -0.87 -11.59 2.11
C MET A 45 -0.69 -10.11 2.46
N LEU A 46 -0.66 -9.76 3.75
CA LEU A 46 -0.48 -8.38 4.20
C LEU A 46 0.87 -7.79 3.78
N THR A 47 1.94 -8.59 3.85
CA THR A 47 3.29 -8.14 3.47
C THR A 47 3.35 -7.78 1.99
N ILE A 48 2.76 -8.60 1.12
CA ILE A 48 2.79 -8.37 -0.32
C ILE A 48 1.85 -7.22 -0.72
N LEU A 49 0.65 -7.14 -0.16
CA LEU A 49 -0.28 -6.03 -0.38
C LEU A 49 0.35 -4.69 0.04
N LEU A 50 0.96 -4.65 1.24
CA LEU A 50 1.66 -3.46 1.72
C LEU A 50 2.85 -3.11 0.81
N GLY A 51 3.63 -4.11 0.39
CA GLY A 51 4.72 -3.96 -0.58
C GLY A 51 4.27 -3.33 -1.90
N LEU A 52 3.17 -3.84 -2.49
CA LEU A 52 2.60 -3.33 -3.74
C LEU A 52 2.06 -1.90 -3.59
N SER A 53 1.47 -1.56 -2.45
CA SER A 53 1.02 -0.20 -2.14
C SER A 53 2.18 0.80 -2.10
N ILE A 54 3.32 0.42 -1.52
CA ILE A 54 4.53 1.24 -1.51
C ILE A 54 5.04 1.47 -2.94
N ILE A 55 5.05 0.43 -3.77
CA ILE A 55 5.47 0.53 -5.18
C ILE A 55 4.57 1.51 -5.94
N LYS A 56 3.25 1.46 -5.74
CA LYS A 56 2.33 2.46 -6.32
C LYS A 56 2.67 3.88 -5.87
N ALA A 57 2.88 4.10 -4.57
CA ALA A 57 3.21 5.41 -4.03
C ALA A 57 4.54 5.94 -4.60
N ALA A 58 5.57 5.08 -4.66
CA ALA A 58 6.85 5.36 -5.29
C ALA A 58 6.70 5.73 -6.77
N LEU A 59 5.85 5.01 -7.52
CA LEU A 59 5.59 5.26 -8.93
C LEU A 59 4.89 6.62 -9.14
N ILE A 60 3.92 6.97 -8.30
CA ILE A 60 3.25 8.27 -8.32
C ILE A 60 4.25 9.40 -8.01
N VAL A 61 5.00 9.30 -6.92
CA VAL A 61 5.97 10.34 -6.53
C VAL A 61 7.06 10.50 -7.59
N ALA A 62 7.61 9.40 -8.09
CA ALA A 62 8.64 9.44 -9.14
C ALA A 62 8.13 10.12 -10.42
N TYR A 63 6.87 9.91 -10.81
CA TYR A 63 6.34 10.46 -12.06
C TYR A 63 5.72 11.85 -11.93
N PHE A 64 4.97 12.13 -10.86
CA PHE A 64 4.30 13.41 -10.66
C PHE A 64 5.23 14.48 -10.09
N MET A 65 6.28 14.08 -9.36
CA MET A 65 7.13 15.04 -8.64
C MET A 65 8.44 15.36 -9.35
N HIS A 66 8.96 14.49 -10.22
CA HIS A 66 10.25 14.78 -10.87
C HIS A 66 10.47 14.00 -12.17
N LEU A 67 10.33 14.68 -13.31
CA LEU A 67 10.78 14.23 -14.63
C LEU A 67 12.23 13.68 -14.56
N LYS A 68 12.43 12.36 -14.39
CA LYS A 68 13.54 11.51 -14.90
C LYS A 68 15.02 11.98 -14.78
N PHE A 69 15.34 13.19 -14.32
CA PHE A 69 16.63 13.85 -14.57
C PHE A 69 17.58 13.88 -13.37
N GLU A 70 17.15 13.50 -12.18
CA GLU A 70 18.02 13.53 -11.00
C GLU A 70 17.85 12.27 -10.15
N ARG A 71 18.31 11.15 -10.70
CA ARG A 71 18.23 9.76 -10.19
C ARG A 71 18.55 9.63 -8.69
N LEU A 72 19.31 10.56 -8.13
CA LEU A 72 19.64 10.66 -6.70
C LEU A 72 18.47 11.11 -5.82
N SER A 73 17.65 12.07 -6.26
CA SER A 73 16.49 12.55 -5.49
C SER A 73 15.39 11.49 -5.41
N LEU A 74 15.27 10.67 -6.45
CA LEU A 74 14.37 9.51 -6.49
C LEU A 74 14.78 8.45 -5.45
N ILE A 75 16.07 8.11 -5.36
CA ILE A 75 16.60 7.19 -4.34
C ILE A 75 16.44 7.79 -2.94
N LEU A 76 16.72 9.08 -2.77
CA LEU A 76 16.68 9.75 -1.46
C LEU A 76 15.26 9.84 -0.86
N THR A 77 14.21 9.78 -1.68
CA THR A 77 12.80 9.79 -1.21
C THR A 77 12.19 8.40 -1.10
N ILE A 78 12.53 7.47 -2.01
CA ILE A 78 12.08 6.08 -1.97
C ILE A 78 12.76 5.28 -0.87
N VAL A 79 14.07 5.44 -0.68
CA VAL A 79 14.83 4.70 0.33
C VAL A 79 14.30 4.92 1.75
N PRO A 80 14.06 6.15 2.26
CA PRO A 80 13.54 6.32 3.61
C PRO A 80 12.12 5.75 3.75
N MET A 81 11.25 5.91 2.74
CA MET A 81 9.91 5.30 2.76
C MET A 81 9.96 3.76 2.78
N LEU A 82 10.86 3.18 2.01
CA LEU A 82 11.08 1.74 1.95
C LEU A 82 11.70 1.21 3.24
N VAL A 83 12.66 1.93 3.82
CA VAL A 83 13.27 1.62 5.12
C VAL A 83 12.22 1.68 6.23
N ILE A 84 11.38 2.73 6.27
CA ILE A 84 10.29 2.83 7.24
C ILE A 84 9.32 1.64 7.09
N CYS A 85 8.97 1.26 5.87
CA CYS A 85 8.09 0.11 5.64
C CYS A 85 8.71 -1.23 6.03
N ILE A 86 10.00 -1.44 5.73
CA ILE A 86 10.73 -2.62 6.20
C ILE A 86 10.76 -2.63 7.73
N CYS A 87 11.07 -1.50 8.37
CA CYS A 87 11.04 -1.37 9.84
C CYS A 87 9.65 -1.69 10.41
N LEU A 88 8.57 -1.18 9.79
CA LEU A 88 7.21 -1.49 10.20
C LEU A 88 6.88 -2.97 10.04
N LEU A 89 7.29 -3.62 8.95
CA LEU A 89 7.14 -5.07 8.79
C LEU A 89 7.91 -5.84 9.87
N PHE A 90 9.16 -5.47 10.14
CA PHE A 90 9.97 -6.10 11.18
C PHE A 90 9.47 -5.87 12.61
N VAL A 91 8.76 -4.77 12.88
CA VAL A 91 8.14 -4.50 14.19
C VAL A 91 6.77 -5.19 14.29
N PHE A 92 5.97 -5.14 13.23
CA PHE A 92 4.62 -5.70 13.20
C PHE A 92 4.63 -7.24 13.21
N PHE A 93 5.63 -7.86 12.58
CA PHE A 93 5.77 -9.31 12.54
C PHE A 93 5.92 -9.97 13.93
N PRO A 94 6.85 -9.54 14.80
CA PRO A 94 6.94 -10.04 16.18
C PRO A 94 5.82 -9.54 17.08
N ASP A 95 5.28 -8.34 16.84
CA ASP A 95 4.21 -7.78 17.69
C ASP A 95 2.85 -8.45 17.44
N SER A 96 2.54 -8.82 16.19
CA SER A 96 1.38 -9.64 15.86
C SER A 96 1.48 -11.03 16.51
N PHE A 97 2.68 -11.61 16.56
CA PHE A 97 2.92 -12.87 17.27
C PHE A 97 2.69 -12.74 18.79
N ARG A 98 3.09 -11.61 19.38
CA ARG A 98 2.92 -11.34 20.82
C ARG A 98 1.50 -10.98 21.21
N SER A 99 0.75 -10.27 20.36
CA SER A 99 -0.65 -9.91 20.59
C SER A 99 -1.61 -11.11 20.46
N HIS A 100 -1.27 -12.12 19.64
CA HIS A 100 -1.98 -13.40 19.64
C HIS A 100 -1.92 -14.11 21.01
N ALA A 101 -0.86 -13.91 21.80
CA ALA A 101 -0.74 -14.53 23.13
C ALA A 101 -1.61 -13.85 24.21
N LEU A 102 -2.00 -12.58 24.03
CA LEU A 102 -2.79 -11.83 25.03
C LEU A 102 -4.31 -11.81 24.76
N ARG A 103 -4.76 -12.20 23.56
CA ARG A 103 -6.19 -12.23 23.18
C ARG A 103 -6.95 -13.46 23.71
N TYR A 104 -6.28 -14.41 24.35
CA TYR A 104 -6.92 -15.62 24.90
C TYR A 104 -7.27 -15.55 26.39
N GLU A 105 -6.92 -14.46 27.10
CA GLU A 105 -7.21 -14.30 28.54
C GLU A 105 -8.41 -13.38 28.83
N PHE A 106 -9.35 -13.23 27.87
CA PHE A 106 -10.71 -12.85 28.25
C PHE A 106 -11.55 -14.12 28.39
N LYS A 107 -11.20 -14.92 29.42
CA LYS A 107 -12.08 -15.96 29.91
C LYS A 107 -13.15 -15.25 30.74
N GLU A 108 -14.35 -15.12 30.18
CA GLU A 108 -15.52 -14.77 30.98
C GLU A 108 -15.57 -15.76 32.16
N THR A 109 -15.26 -15.30 33.37
CA THR A 109 -15.63 -16.03 34.57
C THR A 109 -17.15 -16.10 34.54
N PRO A 110 -17.78 -17.29 34.39
CA PRO A 110 -19.22 -17.38 34.42
C PRO A 110 -19.69 -16.83 35.77
N PRO A 111 -20.81 -16.09 35.84
CA PRO A 111 -21.35 -15.66 37.12
C PRO A 111 -21.54 -16.89 37.99
N GLN A 112 -20.87 -16.91 39.15
CA GLN A 112 -21.00 -18.00 40.10
C GLN A 112 -22.49 -18.15 40.42
N PRO A 113 -23.13 -19.30 40.19
CA PRO A 113 -24.49 -19.50 40.66
C PRO A 113 -24.42 -19.36 42.17
N ALA A 114 -25.10 -18.35 42.71
CA ALA A 114 -25.27 -18.21 44.14
C ALA A 114 -25.82 -19.56 44.62
N MET A 115 -24.98 -20.32 45.30
CA MET A 115 -25.37 -21.56 45.95
C MET A 115 -26.47 -21.15 46.92
N GLU A 116 -27.72 -21.44 46.54
CA GLU A 116 -28.87 -21.35 47.43
C GLU A 116 -28.54 -22.22 48.65
N SER A 117 -28.13 -21.55 49.74
CA SER A 117 -27.93 -22.18 51.04
C SER A 117 -29.30 -22.34 51.69
N HIS A 118 -29.80 -23.56 51.57
CA HIS A 118 -30.87 -24.13 52.37
C HIS A 118 -30.45 -24.30 53.84
#